data_AF-A0A7V4Q5G9-F1
#
_entry.id   AF-A0A7V4Q5G9-F1
#
_cell.length_a   1.000
_cell.length_b   1.000
_cell.length_c   1.000
_cell.angle_alpha   90.00
_cell.angle_beta   90.00
_cell.angle_gamma   90.00
#
_symmetry.space_group_name_H-M   'P 1'
#
loop_
_entity.id
_entity.type
_entity.pdbx_description
1 polymer ?
#
loop_
_entity_poly.entity_id
_entity_poly.type
_entity_poly.pdbx_seq_one_letter_code
_entity_poly.pdbx_strand_id
1 'polypeptide(L)'
;MDSLTTGDKSVWVYHVAGELKQFKDKIEELRQESMRLMGLNEMQAAHRLAAKASIMQKLQSQFLEQRLIDFLSSCSWLPGYAFPQDIVKLKVLDSEYAKKMRLERDREVGISEYAPGAEIIADGKLFTSAGVEFKGQPDVRWWVNCRECRRIETGRVTDDPPETCTNCGTSFLGASEPRTYIRPDGFTTSMEDPPAMPRLSRLRPPRTSEVFLLEGADIDSFVDSKVAGITYGIKKGGKLFRANSGNKFKSFLLCPRCGRYFASPPQRPGHDKPWGPRCNGVPERLDLAHEIVTDVLQLRFQGCSPQPPNLIEGRAFWRSLFAAIINGATDCLGIAQGDIDGTYHGWSEESYIGEIVIYDRIPGGAGHIERIVQNIEAVLYSAYRRVKDCSCSDIDASCYACLRSYSNQYYWDDLMRRPVIEWLSRVLGIEE
;
A
#
# COMPACT_ATOMS: atom_id res chain seq x y z
N MET A 1 -1.60 -13.79 -26.61
CA MET A 1 -0.56 -14.78 -26.23
C MET A 1 0.74 -14.11 -25.85
N ASP A 2 1.10 -12.96 -26.45
CA ASP A 2 2.36 -12.30 -26.10
C ASP A 2 2.47 -11.90 -24.63
N SER A 3 1.39 -11.41 -24.01
CA SER A 3 1.37 -11.12 -22.56
C SER A 3 1.61 -12.33 -21.64
N LEU A 4 1.39 -13.55 -22.14
CA LEU A 4 1.73 -14.77 -21.42
C LEU A 4 3.21 -15.10 -21.62
N THR A 5 3.68 -15.21 -22.87
CA THR A 5 4.91 -15.94 -23.23
C THR A 5 6.10 -15.09 -23.65
N THR A 6 5.90 -13.87 -24.14
CA THR A 6 6.95 -13.07 -24.80
C THR A 6 7.05 -11.67 -24.19
N GLY A 7 8.27 -11.22 -23.89
CA GLY A 7 8.55 -9.91 -23.29
C GLY A 7 8.83 -9.94 -21.78
N ASP A 8 9.58 -8.95 -21.30
CA ASP A 8 10.14 -8.91 -19.93
C ASP A 8 9.09 -8.84 -18.81
N LYS A 9 7.89 -8.37 -19.14
CA LYS A 9 6.73 -8.30 -18.23
C LYS A 9 5.72 -9.43 -18.44
N SER A 10 6.02 -10.40 -19.31
CA SER A 10 5.11 -11.52 -19.55
C SER A 10 4.99 -12.40 -18.30
N VAL A 11 3.84 -13.05 -18.15
CA VAL A 11 3.58 -13.91 -16.98
C VAL A 11 4.63 -15.02 -16.86
N TRP A 12 5.01 -15.65 -17.99
CA TRP A 12 6.03 -16.69 -17.99
C TRP A 12 7.41 -16.15 -17.60
N VAL A 13 7.87 -15.03 -18.16
CA VAL A 13 9.21 -14.51 -17.86
C VAL A 13 9.28 -14.01 -16.42
N TYR A 14 8.34 -13.15 -16.02
CA TYR A 14 8.40 -12.44 -14.75
C TYR A 14 7.95 -13.29 -13.57
N HIS A 15 6.81 -13.98 -13.69
CA HIS A 15 6.22 -14.71 -12.56
C HIS A 15 6.65 -16.18 -12.47
N VAL A 16 7.10 -16.81 -13.57
CA VAL A 16 7.52 -18.22 -13.56
C VAL A 16 9.03 -18.36 -13.67
N ALA A 17 9.65 -17.88 -14.75
CA ALA A 17 11.07 -18.08 -15.00
C ALA A 17 11.93 -17.38 -13.93
N GLY A 18 11.56 -16.17 -13.52
CA GLY A 18 12.19 -15.45 -12.41
C GLY A 18 12.15 -16.22 -11.09
N GLU A 19 10.98 -16.71 -10.68
CA GLU A 19 10.80 -17.51 -9.46
C GLU A 19 11.60 -18.83 -9.51
N LEU A 20 11.53 -19.55 -10.64
CA LEU A 20 12.28 -20.80 -10.81
C LEU A 20 13.79 -20.59 -10.79
N LYS A 21 14.28 -19.48 -11.36
CA LYS A 21 15.68 -19.08 -11.27
C LYS A 21 16.08 -18.86 -9.81
N GLN A 22 15.28 -18.14 -9.03
CA GLN A 22 15.57 -17.93 -7.61
C GLN A 22 15.62 -19.22 -6.81
N PHE A 23 14.68 -20.15 -7.05
CA PHE A 23 14.74 -21.45 -6.40
C PHE A 23 16.04 -22.17 -6.74
N LYS A 24 16.42 -22.22 -8.01
CA LYS A 24 17.68 -22.83 -8.46
C LYS A 24 18.89 -22.18 -7.78
N ASP A 25 18.97 -20.85 -7.80
CA ASP A 25 20.09 -20.09 -7.22
C ASP A 25 20.19 -20.34 -5.70
N LYS A 26 19.06 -20.32 -4.97
CA LYS A 26 19.02 -20.60 -3.51
C LYS A 26 19.41 -22.05 -3.19
N ILE A 27 18.94 -23.02 -3.97
CA ILE A 27 19.27 -24.45 -3.79
C ILE A 27 20.75 -24.70 -4.06
N GLU A 28 21.28 -24.13 -5.13
CA GLU A 28 22.68 -24.29 -5.51
C GLU A 28 23.60 -23.65 -4.47
N GLU A 29 23.28 -22.44 -4.00
CA GLU A 29 24.01 -21.78 -2.91
C GLU A 29 24.05 -22.64 -1.63
N LEU A 30 22.90 -23.20 -1.22
CA LEU A 30 22.82 -24.08 -0.05
C LEU A 30 23.66 -25.34 -0.20
N ARG A 31 23.69 -25.94 -1.40
CA ARG A 31 24.46 -27.15 -1.70
C ARG A 31 25.96 -26.86 -1.74
N GLN A 32 26.37 -25.77 -2.38
CA GLN A 32 27.77 -25.35 -2.43
C GLN A 32 28.32 -25.07 -1.04
N GLU A 33 27.57 -24.33 -0.22
CA GLU A 33 28.00 -24.05 1.15
C GLU A 33 28.00 -25.33 2.02
N SER A 34 27.02 -26.23 1.84
CA SER A 34 27.04 -27.54 2.50
C SER A 34 28.29 -28.35 2.14
N MET A 35 28.66 -28.40 0.85
CA MET A 35 29.89 -29.07 0.40
C MET A 35 31.15 -28.41 0.96
N ARG A 36 31.20 -27.07 1.00
CA ARG A 36 32.31 -26.32 1.60
C ARG A 36 32.50 -26.69 3.07
N LEU A 37 31.41 -26.75 3.84
CA LEU A 37 31.44 -27.11 5.26
C LEU A 37 31.80 -28.59 5.49
N MET A 38 31.40 -29.51 4.59
CA MET A 38 31.89 -30.89 4.63
C MET A 38 33.40 -30.97 4.46
N GLY A 39 33.98 -30.18 3.53
CA GLY A 39 35.43 -30.09 3.34
C GLY A 39 36.19 -29.50 4.54
N LEU A 40 35.51 -28.72 5.39
CA LEU A 40 36.05 -28.16 6.63
C LEU A 40 35.78 -29.07 7.86
N ASN A 41 35.27 -30.29 7.66
CA ASN A 41 34.84 -31.23 8.72
C ASN A 41 33.72 -30.70 9.65
N GLU A 42 32.95 -29.69 9.22
CA GLU A 42 31.80 -29.17 9.96
C GLU A 42 30.51 -29.94 9.63
N MET A 43 30.51 -31.26 9.84
CA MET A 43 29.45 -32.18 9.38
C MET A 43 28.03 -31.80 9.84
N GLN A 44 27.87 -31.36 11.10
CA GLN A 44 26.56 -30.98 11.62
C GLN A 44 25.98 -29.72 10.93
N ALA A 45 26.82 -28.73 10.61
CA ALA A 45 26.40 -27.54 9.90
C ALA A 45 26.11 -27.86 8.43
N ALA A 46 26.95 -28.68 7.80
CA ALA A 46 26.73 -29.16 6.44
C ALA A 46 25.41 -29.92 6.27
N HIS A 47 25.10 -30.86 7.17
CA HIS A 47 23.85 -31.62 7.14
C HIS A 47 22.62 -30.71 7.30
N ARG A 48 22.71 -29.69 8.16
CA ARG A 48 21.64 -28.68 8.30
C ARG A 48 21.40 -27.93 7.00
N LEU A 49 22.45 -27.48 6.30
CA LEU A 49 22.29 -26.81 5.01
C LEU A 49 21.75 -27.74 3.91
N ALA A 50 22.16 -29.01 3.89
CA ALA A 50 21.61 -30.00 2.97
C ALA A 50 20.11 -30.23 3.20
N ALA A 51 19.68 -30.29 4.47
CA ALA A 51 18.26 -30.36 4.81
C ALA A 51 17.49 -29.12 4.32
N LYS A 52 18.04 -27.92 4.49
CA LYS A 52 17.46 -26.68 3.95
C LYS A 52 17.35 -26.69 2.42
N ALA A 53 18.35 -27.22 1.72
CA ALA A 53 18.31 -27.38 0.27
C ALA A 53 17.15 -28.30 -0.15
N SER A 54 16.94 -29.41 0.58
CA SER A 54 15.79 -30.30 0.35
C SER A 54 14.44 -29.60 0.58
N ILE A 55 14.33 -28.73 1.60
CA ILE A 55 13.13 -27.92 1.84
C ILE A 55 12.88 -26.98 0.65
N MET A 56 13.91 -26.28 0.17
CA MET A 56 13.78 -25.41 -1.00
C MET A 56 13.39 -26.15 -2.27
N GLN A 57 13.90 -27.36 -2.47
CA GLN A 57 13.47 -28.23 -3.57
C GLN A 57 11.99 -28.61 -3.47
N LYS A 58 11.52 -28.97 -2.27
CA LYS A 58 10.10 -29.26 -2.04
C LYS A 58 9.23 -28.04 -2.33
N LEU A 59 9.66 -26.83 -1.96
CA LEU A 59 8.96 -25.58 -2.27
C LEU A 59 8.92 -25.30 -3.78
N GLN A 60 10.01 -25.57 -4.49
CA GLN A 60 10.06 -25.45 -5.95
C GLN A 60 9.08 -26.41 -6.65
N SER A 61 9.05 -27.68 -6.24
CA SER A 61 8.09 -28.65 -6.79
C SER A 61 6.65 -28.21 -6.54
N GLN A 62 6.34 -27.70 -5.35
CA GLN A 62 5.00 -27.19 -5.03
C GLN A 62 4.58 -26.03 -5.92
N PHE A 63 5.50 -25.11 -6.21
CA PHE A 63 5.24 -24.01 -7.13
C PHE A 63 4.88 -24.52 -8.54
N LEU A 64 5.57 -25.57 -9.02
CA LEU A 64 5.30 -26.17 -10.32
C LEU A 64 4.00 -26.99 -10.37
N GLU A 65 3.56 -27.54 -9.24
CA GLU A 65 2.34 -28.35 -9.12
C GLU A 65 1.07 -27.53 -8.84
N GLN A 66 1.19 -26.21 -8.68
CA GLN A 66 0.04 -25.34 -8.44
C GLN A 66 -0.94 -25.39 -9.63
N ARG A 67 -2.25 -25.38 -9.35
CA ARG A 67 -3.27 -25.29 -10.40
C ARG A 67 -3.06 -24.02 -11.22
N LEU A 68 -2.94 -24.17 -12.55
CA LEU A 68 -2.67 -23.07 -13.46
C LEU A 68 -3.68 -21.92 -13.30
N ILE A 69 -4.96 -22.22 -13.08
CA ILE A 69 -6.01 -21.21 -12.88
C ILE A 69 -5.77 -20.37 -11.61
N ASP A 70 -5.35 -21.00 -10.50
CA ASP A 70 -5.03 -20.28 -9.26
C ASP A 70 -3.79 -19.40 -9.45
N PHE A 71 -2.79 -19.91 -10.17
CA PHE A 71 -1.57 -19.18 -10.46
C PHE A 71 -1.86 -17.93 -11.32
N LEU A 72 -2.55 -18.10 -12.45
CA LEU A 72 -2.91 -17.00 -13.36
C LEU A 72 -3.82 -15.97 -12.69
N SER A 73 -4.71 -16.40 -11.80
CA SER A 73 -5.49 -15.50 -10.95
C SER A 73 -4.60 -14.69 -10.01
N SER A 74 -3.61 -15.32 -9.36
CA SER A 74 -2.68 -14.62 -8.45
C SER A 74 -1.70 -13.66 -9.14
N CYS A 75 -1.47 -13.85 -10.43
CA CYS A 75 -0.69 -12.97 -11.30
C CYS A 75 -1.57 -11.92 -12.00
N SER A 76 -2.86 -11.87 -11.68
CA SER A 76 -3.75 -10.83 -12.20
C SER A 76 -3.92 -10.87 -13.72
N TRP A 77 -3.66 -12.05 -14.30
CA TRP A 77 -3.76 -12.26 -15.74
C TRP A 77 -5.18 -12.63 -16.15
N LEU A 78 -5.92 -13.32 -15.28
CA LEU A 78 -7.34 -13.59 -15.49
C LEU A 78 -8.18 -12.36 -15.14
N PRO A 79 -9.18 -11.98 -15.96
CA PRO A 79 -10.11 -10.91 -15.62
C PRO A 79 -10.86 -11.26 -14.34
N GLY A 80 -10.63 -10.50 -13.28
CA GLY A 80 -11.18 -10.76 -11.96
C GLY A 80 -12.46 -9.96 -11.72
N TYR A 81 -13.62 -10.61 -11.71
CA TYR A 81 -14.84 -10.05 -11.11
C TYR A 81 -14.92 -10.31 -9.59
N ALA A 82 -13.94 -11.01 -8.98
CA ALA A 82 -13.96 -11.38 -7.56
C ALA A 82 -12.59 -11.72 -6.92
N PHE A 83 -11.45 -11.51 -7.59
CA PHE A 83 -10.12 -11.87 -7.06
C PHE A 83 -9.17 -10.66 -7.04
N PRO A 84 -8.37 -10.48 -5.97
CA PRO A 84 -7.44 -9.35 -5.89
C PRO A 84 -6.41 -9.41 -7.01
N GLN A 85 -6.27 -8.32 -7.78
CA GLN A 85 -5.32 -8.23 -8.88
C GLN A 85 -3.96 -7.67 -8.47
N ASP A 86 -3.67 -7.49 -7.19
CA ASP A 86 -2.32 -7.13 -6.82
C ASP A 86 -1.91 -7.76 -5.49
N ILE A 87 -1.52 -9.03 -5.55
CA ILE A 87 -1.28 -9.85 -4.36
C ILE A 87 0.19 -9.83 -3.96
N VAL A 88 0.43 -9.84 -2.65
CA VAL A 88 1.72 -10.20 -2.04
C VAL A 88 1.57 -11.48 -1.23
N LYS A 89 2.63 -12.29 -1.24
CA LYS A 89 2.67 -13.57 -0.52
C LYS A 89 3.62 -13.47 0.67
N LEU A 90 3.28 -14.15 1.76
CA LEU A 90 4.24 -14.46 2.82
C LEU A 90 4.69 -15.91 2.66
N LYS A 91 5.91 -16.11 2.15
CA LYS A 91 6.51 -17.42 1.95
C LYS A 91 6.99 -17.98 3.28
N VAL A 92 6.44 -19.11 3.66
CA VAL A 92 6.80 -19.82 4.89
C VAL A 92 7.97 -20.76 4.60
N LEU A 93 9.14 -20.45 5.13
CA LEU A 93 10.35 -21.27 5.03
C LEU A 93 10.40 -22.35 6.12
N ASP A 94 9.31 -23.11 6.24
CA ASP A 94 9.19 -24.24 7.15
C ASP A 94 8.72 -25.49 6.40
N SER A 95 9.34 -26.64 6.68
CA SER A 95 9.09 -27.87 5.91
C SER A 95 7.69 -28.46 6.10
N GLU A 96 7.08 -28.26 7.26
CA GLU A 96 5.76 -28.80 7.61
C GLU A 96 4.65 -27.88 7.09
N TYR A 97 4.83 -26.57 7.26
CA TYR A 97 3.77 -25.59 6.98
C TYR A 97 3.83 -24.99 5.58
N ALA A 98 4.96 -25.09 4.88
CA ALA A 98 5.11 -24.65 3.49
C ALA A 98 3.96 -25.10 2.57
N LYS A 99 3.54 -26.37 2.68
CA LYS A 99 2.47 -26.96 1.85
C LYS A 99 1.06 -26.53 2.25
N LYS A 100 0.87 -26.22 3.54
CA LYS A 100 -0.46 -25.97 4.12
C LYS A 100 -0.85 -24.49 4.04
N MET A 101 0.12 -23.61 3.81
CA MET A 101 -0.06 -22.17 4.00
C MET A 101 -0.12 -21.41 2.69
N ARG A 102 -1.32 -20.93 2.36
CA ARG A 102 -1.55 -19.94 1.31
C ARG A 102 -1.76 -18.57 1.95
N LEU A 103 -0.67 -17.95 2.39
CA LEU A 103 -0.68 -16.61 3.00
C LEU A 103 -0.58 -15.54 1.90
N GLU A 104 -1.75 -15.15 1.39
CA GLU A 104 -1.92 -14.19 0.30
C GLU A 104 -2.80 -13.03 0.76
N ARG A 105 -2.37 -11.80 0.45
CA ARG A 105 -3.12 -10.58 0.73
C ARG A 105 -3.02 -9.62 -0.45
N ASP A 106 -4.07 -8.84 -0.64
CA ASP A 106 -3.99 -7.64 -1.46
C ASP A 106 -2.82 -6.76 -0.97
N ARG A 107 -2.01 -6.22 -1.88
CA ARG A 107 -0.77 -5.50 -1.52
C ARG A 107 -1.06 -4.29 -0.67
N GLU A 108 -2.18 -3.60 -0.87
CA GLU A 108 -2.58 -2.43 -0.09
C GLU A 108 -2.62 -2.74 1.42
N VAL A 109 -3.02 -3.96 1.76
CA VAL A 109 -3.11 -4.50 3.14
C VAL A 109 -1.85 -5.27 3.52
N GLY A 110 -1.30 -6.07 2.59
CA GLY A 110 -0.19 -6.97 2.82
C GLY A 110 1.12 -6.25 3.15
N ILE A 111 1.34 -5.04 2.65
CA ILE A 111 2.51 -4.22 3.05
C ILE A 111 2.49 -3.82 4.53
N SER A 112 1.35 -3.93 5.21
CA SER A 112 1.22 -3.78 6.67
C SER A 112 1.22 -5.14 7.37
N GLU A 113 0.31 -6.04 6.98
CA GLU A 113 0.12 -7.32 7.68
C GLU A 113 1.34 -8.24 7.62
N TYR A 114 2.05 -8.25 6.50
CA TYR A 114 3.25 -9.06 6.29
C TYR A 114 4.54 -8.25 6.41
N ALA A 115 4.44 -6.98 6.84
CA ALA A 115 5.59 -6.12 7.05
C ALA A 115 6.65 -6.82 7.92
N PRO A 116 7.95 -6.59 7.66
CA PRO A 116 8.99 -7.27 8.41
C PRO A 116 8.91 -6.99 9.91
N GLY A 117 9.04 -8.05 10.71
CA GLY A 117 8.82 -8.04 12.16
C GLY A 117 7.36 -8.21 12.59
N ALA A 118 6.39 -8.22 11.67
CA ALA A 118 4.99 -8.51 11.99
C ALA A 118 4.79 -9.99 12.37
N GLU A 119 3.83 -10.22 13.27
CA GLU A 119 3.42 -11.53 13.78
C GLU A 119 2.07 -11.95 13.17
N ILE A 120 2.08 -13.06 12.42
CA ILE A 120 0.96 -13.62 11.68
C ILE A 120 0.52 -14.91 12.36
N ILE A 121 -0.78 -15.04 12.66
CA ILE A 121 -1.36 -16.29 13.17
C ILE A 121 -2.02 -17.04 12.02
N ALA A 122 -1.57 -18.26 11.76
CA ALA A 122 -2.13 -19.15 10.76
C ALA A 122 -2.10 -20.58 11.26
N ASP A 123 -3.19 -21.34 11.07
CA ASP A 123 -3.31 -22.74 11.51
C ASP A 123 -2.94 -22.96 12.99
N GLY A 124 -3.36 -22.04 13.86
CA GLY A 124 -3.05 -22.09 15.30
C GLY A 124 -1.58 -21.87 15.67
N LYS A 125 -0.73 -21.46 14.71
CA LYS A 125 0.69 -21.17 14.90
C LYS A 125 0.99 -19.70 14.63
N LEU A 126 2.03 -19.21 15.28
CA LEU A 126 2.56 -17.85 15.16
C LEU A 126 3.80 -17.86 14.25
N PHE A 127 3.76 -17.05 13.20
CA PHE A 127 4.84 -16.85 12.24
C PHE A 127 5.30 -15.40 12.31
N THR A 128 6.61 -15.19 12.17
CA THR A 128 7.19 -13.85 12.12
C THR A 128 7.73 -13.58 10.73
N SER A 129 7.31 -12.45 10.13
CA SER A 129 7.88 -11.99 8.87
C SER A 129 9.35 -11.59 9.10
N ALA A 130 10.28 -12.29 8.47
CA ALA A 130 11.71 -12.14 8.66
C ALA A 130 12.37 -11.25 7.58
N GLY A 131 11.60 -10.83 6.57
CA GLY A 131 12.13 -10.02 5.48
C GLY A 131 11.18 -9.91 4.30
N VAL A 132 11.68 -9.23 3.27
CA VAL A 132 11.02 -9.06 1.97
C VAL A 132 11.63 -10.00 0.93
N GLU A 133 10.85 -10.41 -0.06
CA GLU A 133 11.36 -11.08 -1.27
C GLU A 133 11.43 -10.08 -2.43
N PHE A 134 12.44 -10.28 -3.29
CA PHE A 134 12.68 -9.48 -4.48
C PHE A 134 12.71 -10.38 -5.71
N LYS A 135 12.01 -10.01 -6.79
CA LYS A 135 12.02 -10.66 -8.10
C LYS A 135 13.09 -10.06 -9.00
N GLY A 136 14.34 -10.07 -8.53
CA GLY A 136 15.48 -9.47 -9.20
C GLY A 136 16.18 -8.45 -8.32
N GLN A 137 16.86 -7.49 -8.94
CA GLN A 137 17.47 -6.39 -8.22
C GLN A 137 16.36 -5.43 -7.75
N PRO A 138 16.31 -5.07 -6.45
CA PRO A 138 15.29 -4.16 -5.95
C PRO A 138 15.47 -2.78 -6.58
N ASP A 139 14.34 -2.18 -6.98
CA ASP A 139 14.27 -0.78 -7.40
C ASP A 139 14.15 0.10 -6.16
N VAL A 140 15.29 0.64 -5.71
CA VAL A 140 15.37 1.52 -4.55
C VAL A 140 15.13 2.96 -5.00
N ARG A 141 14.15 3.60 -4.37
CA ARG A 141 13.68 4.93 -4.73
C ARG A 141 13.61 5.83 -3.52
N TRP A 142 13.63 7.14 -3.74
CA TRP A 142 13.28 8.10 -2.71
C TRP A 142 11.82 8.53 -2.86
N TRP A 143 11.19 8.90 -1.77
CA TRP A 143 9.88 9.53 -1.73
C TRP A 143 9.86 10.63 -0.67
N VAL A 144 9.05 11.65 -0.89
CA VAL A 144 8.82 12.73 0.07
C VAL A 144 7.35 13.11 0.05
N ASN A 145 6.83 13.53 1.21
CA ASN A 145 5.47 14.02 1.37
C ASN A 145 5.51 15.44 1.95
N CYS A 146 4.96 16.39 1.19
CA CYS A 146 4.86 17.77 1.65
C CYS A 146 3.84 17.90 2.78
N ARG A 147 4.27 18.43 3.93
CA ARG A 147 3.41 18.61 5.12
C ARG A 147 2.28 19.63 4.94
N GLU A 148 2.41 20.54 3.98
CA GLU A 148 1.46 21.64 3.77
C GLU A 148 0.44 21.28 2.69
N CYS A 149 0.89 20.98 1.47
CA CYS A 149 -0.02 20.63 0.38
C CYS A 149 -0.32 19.12 0.26
N ARG A 150 0.34 18.24 1.03
CA ARG A 150 0.19 16.77 0.95
C ARG A 150 0.54 16.15 -0.41
N ARG A 151 1.17 16.90 -1.31
CA ARG A 151 1.72 16.34 -2.55
C ARG A 151 2.90 15.44 -2.22
N ILE A 152 2.99 14.34 -2.95
CA ILE A 152 4.12 13.43 -2.88
C ILE A 152 4.99 13.57 -4.12
N GLU A 153 6.26 13.27 -3.96
CA GLU A 153 7.21 13.20 -5.05
C GLU A 153 8.08 11.95 -4.85
N THR A 154 8.49 11.32 -5.95
CA THR A 154 9.33 10.12 -5.92
C THR A 154 10.23 10.05 -7.14
N GLY A 155 11.44 9.52 -6.96
CA GLY A 155 12.43 9.33 -8.02
C GLY A 155 13.38 8.19 -7.68
N ARG A 156 14.30 7.87 -8.59
CA ARG A 156 15.31 6.83 -8.31
C ARG A 156 16.32 7.39 -7.33
N VAL A 157 16.93 6.53 -6.52
CA VAL A 157 17.99 6.94 -5.58
C VAL A 157 19.24 7.52 -6.29
N THR A 158 19.37 7.32 -7.61
CA THR A 158 20.40 7.95 -8.45
C THR A 158 20.12 9.43 -8.75
N ASP A 159 18.88 9.86 -8.56
CA ASP A 159 18.43 11.22 -8.80
C ASP A 159 18.40 11.95 -7.46
N ASP A 160 18.90 13.19 -7.41
CA ASP A 160 18.84 13.97 -6.17
C ASP A 160 17.38 14.35 -5.87
N PRO A 161 16.88 14.09 -4.64
CA PRO A 161 15.55 14.54 -4.26
C PRO A 161 15.53 16.08 -4.20
N PRO A 162 14.41 16.72 -4.56
CA PRO A 162 14.29 18.17 -4.47
C PRO A 162 14.38 18.64 -3.02
N GLU A 163 14.88 19.86 -2.81
CA GLU A 163 14.96 20.49 -1.49
C GLU A 163 13.64 21.15 -1.06
N THR A 164 12.79 21.50 -2.03
CA THR A 164 11.49 22.15 -1.83
C THR A 164 10.41 21.44 -2.61
N CYS A 165 9.17 21.54 -2.12
CA CYS A 165 8.03 20.97 -2.82
C CYS A 165 7.81 21.69 -4.15
N THR A 166 7.76 20.91 -5.24
CA THR A 166 7.51 21.41 -6.60
C THR A 166 6.13 22.03 -6.78
N ASN A 167 5.23 21.81 -5.81
CA ASN A 167 3.93 22.46 -5.76
C ASN A 167 4.03 23.76 -4.97
N CYS A 168 3.99 23.71 -3.64
CA CYS A 168 3.82 24.90 -2.82
C CYS A 168 5.13 25.57 -2.34
N GLY A 169 6.30 25.10 -2.80
CA GLY A 169 7.61 25.67 -2.43
C GLY A 169 8.09 25.37 -1.00
N THR A 170 7.31 24.65 -0.19
CA THR A 170 7.69 24.29 1.20
C THR A 170 9.00 23.49 1.22
N SER A 171 9.96 23.91 2.06
CA SER A 171 11.22 23.18 2.24
C SER A 171 11.04 21.82 2.93
N PHE A 172 11.73 20.81 2.42
CA PHE A 172 11.76 19.47 2.97
C PHE A 172 12.82 19.35 4.07
N LEU A 173 12.46 19.79 5.28
CA LEU A 173 13.34 19.77 6.45
C LEU A 173 12.77 18.92 7.59
N GLY A 174 13.64 18.24 8.34
CA GLY A 174 13.28 17.46 9.52
C GLY A 174 12.30 16.32 9.21
N ALA A 175 11.08 16.38 9.77
CA ALA A 175 10.10 15.31 9.61
C ALA A 175 9.57 15.13 8.17
N SER A 176 9.83 16.09 7.28
CA SER A 176 9.48 16.04 5.85
C SER A 176 10.70 15.78 4.95
N GLU A 177 11.83 15.33 5.49
CA GLU A 177 12.99 14.94 4.67
C GLU A 177 12.65 13.76 3.75
N PRO A 178 13.24 13.72 2.53
CA PRO A 178 13.12 12.58 1.63
C PRO A 178 13.55 11.28 2.30
N ARG A 179 12.80 10.22 2.05
CA ARG A 179 12.99 8.89 2.62
C ARG A 179 13.20 7.89 1.50
N THR A 180 14.00 6.87 1.75
CA THR A 180 14.16 5.77 0.79
C THR A 180 13.12 4.69 1.02
N TYR A 181 12.65 4.09 -0.07
CA TYR A 181 11.71 2.98 -0.03
C TYR A 181 12.01 1.95 -1.11
N ILE A 182 11.40 0.79 -0.93
CA ILE A 182 11.35 -0.29 -1.90
C ILE A 182 9.91 -0.78 -2.07
N ARG A 183 9.60 -1.31 -3.24
CA ARG A 183 8.37 -2.08 -3.47
C ARG A 183 8.65 -3.56 -3.16
N PRO A 184 8.00 -4.16 -2.16
CA PRO A 184 8.16 -5.59 -1.90
C PRO A 184 7.40 -6.43 -2.93
N ASP A 185 8.08 -7.41 -3.53
CA ASP A 185 7.43 -8.41 -4.41
C ASP A 185 6.74 -9.52 -3.60
N GLY A 186 7.18 -9.69 -2.36
CA GLY A 186 6.64 -10.62 -1.38
C GLY A 186 7.35 -10.47 -0.03
N PHE A 187 7.04 -11.38 0.88
CA PHE A 187 7.60 -11.45 2.21
C PHE A 187 8.01 -12.88 2.51
N THR A 188 8.92 -13.09 3.45
CA THR A 188 9.38 -14.43 3.83
C THR A 188 9.55 -14.57 5.32
N THR A 189 9.29 -15.75 5.85
CA THR A 189 9.78 -16.15 7.17
C THR A 189 11.25 -16.58 7.08
N SER A 190 11.86 -16.92 8.21
CA SER A 190 13.24 -17.40 8.32
C SER A 190 13.27 -18.90 8.61
N MET A 191 14.22 -19.63 8.03
CA MET A 191 14.47 -21.03 8.38
C MET A 191 15.07 -21.20 9.79
N GLU A 192 15.58 -20.12 10.38
CA GLU A 192 16.08 -20.10 11.76
C GLU A 192 14.99 -19.83 12.80
N ASP A 193 13.81 -19.36 12.36
CA ASP A 193 12.71 -18.95 13.23
C ASP A 193 11.50 -19.89 13.01
N PRO A 194 11.44 -21.03 13.71
CA PRO A 194 10.36 -21.99 13.54
C PRO A 194 9.02 -21.45 14.06
N PRO A 195 7.88 -22.03 13.62
CA PRO A 195 6.56 -21.58 14.04
C PRO A 195 6.34 -21.75 15.55
N ALA A 196 5.85 -20.71 16.22
CA ALA A 196 5.64 -20.69 17.67
C ALA A 196 4.15 -20.85 18.05
N MET A 197 3.87 -21.02 19.34
CA MET A 197 2.50 -20.94 19.85
C MET A 197 2.05 -19.47 19.95
N PRO A 198 0.80 -19.15 19.56
CA PRO A 198 0.25 -17.80 19.72
C PRO A 198 0.28 -17.33 21.18
N ARG A 199 0.60 -16.05 21.37
CA ARG A 199 0.62 -15.39 22.67
C ARG A 199 -0.69 -14.62 22.88
N LEU A 200 -1.05 -14.33 24.13
CA LEU A 200 -2.22 -13.52 24.48
C LEU A 200 -2.17 -12.12 23.86
N SER A 201 -0.98 -11.57 23.72
CA SER A 201 -0.72 -10.32 23.00
C SER A 201 0.25 -10.57 21.85
N ARG A 202 0.02 -9.85 20.76
CA ARG A 202 0.91 -9.82 19.59
C ARG A 202 1.35 -8.41 19.28
N LEU A 203 2.52 -8.27 18.69
CA LEU A 203 2.93 -6.99 18.14
C LEU A 203 1.97 -6.62 16.99
N ARG A 204 1.33 -5.45 17.09
CA ARG A 204 0.48 -4.96 16.00
C ARG A 204 1.36 -4.64 14.78
N PRO A 205 0.93 -5.01 13.57
CA PRO A 205 1.65 -4.66 12.37
C PRO A 205 1.82 -3.14 12.26
N PRO A 206 2.95 -2.67 11.72
CA PRO A 206 3.19 -1.25 11.50
C PRO A 206 2.17 -0.71 10.49
N ARG A 207 1.67 0.49 10.77
CA ARG A 207 0.59 1.11 9.99
C ARG A 207 1.11 1.63 8.66
N THR A 208 0.29 1.50 7.63
CA THR A 208 0.47 2.24 6.38
C THR A 208 0.11 3.70 6.56
N SER A 209 0.69 4.53 5.70
CA SER A 209 0.26 5.90 5.50
C SER A 209 -1.16 5.95 4.93
N GLU A 210 -1.69 7.16 4.91
CA GLU A 210 -2.79 7.53 4.03
C GLU A 210 -2.40 7.32 2.56
N VAL A 211 -3.40 7.28 1.69
CA VAL A 211 -3.18 7.22 0.25
C VAL A 211 -2.98 8.64 -0.26
N PHE A 212 -2.01 8.80 -1.15
CA PHE A 212 -1.65 10.07 -1.77
C PHE A 212 -1.76 9.96 -3.29
N LEU A 213 -2.14 11.05 -3.95
CA LEU A 213 -2.14 11.11 -5.41
C LEU A 213 -0.71 11.31 -5.91
N LEU A 214 -0.25 10.43 -6.79
CA LEU A 214 1.02 10.54 -7.48
C LEU A 214 0.85 11.13 -8.89
N GLU A 215 -0.14 10.61 -9.63
CA GLU A 215 -0.43 11.02 -11.00
C GLU A 215 -1.94 11.08 -11.22
N GLY A 216 -2.46 12.30 -11.40
CA GLY A 216 -3.89 12.59 -11.64
C GLY A 216 -4.16 13.13 -13.04
N ALA A 217 -5.39 13.57 -13.24
CA ALA A 217 -5.91 14.21 -14.44
C ALA A 217 -5.12 15.48 -14.78
N ASP A 218 -4.93 15.68 -16.09
CA ASP A 218 -4.22 16.84 -16.61
C ASP A 218 -5.05 18.10 -16.36
N ILE A 219 -4.38 19.23 -16.12
CA ILE A 219 -5.06 20.47 -15.74
C ILE A 219 -6.09 20.93 -16.79
N ASP A 220 -5.79 20.70 -18.07
CA ASP A 220 -6.65 21.06 -19.21
C ASP A 220 -7.83 20.09 -19.42
N SER A 221 -7.86 18.97 -18.68
CA SER A 221 -8.94 17.97 -18.79
C SER A 221 -10.11 18.23 -17.85
N PHE A 222 -10.01 19.25 -16.99
CA PHE A 222 -11.07 19.58 -16.04
C PHE A 222 -12.26 20.22 -16.74
N VAL A 223 -13.46 19.78 -16.37
CA VAL A 223 -14.73 20.29 -16.89
C VAL A 223 -15.66 20.71 -15.76
N ASP A 224 -16.61 21.58 -16.07
CA ASP A 224 -17.65 21.98 -15.13
C ASP A 224 -18.57 20.79 -14.78
N SER A 225 -18.89 20.67 -13.50
CA SER A 225 -19.89 19.71 -13.04
C SER A 225 -21.31 20.28 -13.17
N LYS A 226 -22.33 19.44 -12.94
CA LYS A 226 -23.73 19.88 -12.85
C LYS A 226 -23.99 20.81 -11.66
N VAL A 227 -23.12 20.81 -10.65
CA VAL A 227 -23.21 21.68 -9.48
C VAL A 227 -22.33 22.90 -9.69
N ALA A 228 -22.94 24.09 -9.59
CA ALA A 228 -22.26 25.35 -9.83
C ALA A 228 -21.03 25.52 -8.93
N GLY A 229 -19.91 25.91 -9.55
CA GLY A 229 -18.66 26.18 -8.83
C GLY A 229 -17.81 24.95 -8.50
N ILE A 230 -18.23 23.76 -8.92
CA ILE A 230 -17.46 22.52 -8.83
C ILE A 230 -17.01 22.10 -10.22
N THR A 231 -15.71 21.89 -10.38
CA THR A 231 -15.10 21.29 -11.57
C THR A 231 -14.54 19.92 -11.23
N TYR A 232 -14.42 19.06 -12.24
CA TYR A 232 -13.86 17.73 -12.05
C TYR A 232 -12.96 17.29 -13.20
N GLY A 233 -11.96 16.47 -12.88
CA GLY A 233 -11.09 15.79 -13.83
C GLY A 233 -11.08 14.29 -13.55
N ILE A 234 -11.09 13.47 -14.61
CA ILE A 234 -10.99 12.01 -14.50
C ILE A 234 -9.71 11.56 -15.19
N LYS A 235 -8.95 10.69 -14.54
CA LYS A 235 -7.86 9.97 -15.17
C LYS A 235 -8.04 8.47 -15.04
N LYS A 236 -8.10 7.81 -16.20
CA LYS A 236 -8.06 6.35 -16.28
C LYS A 236 -6.65 5.86 -16.01
N GLY A 237 -6.50 4.91 -15.11
CA GLY A 237 -5.17 4.42 -14.68
C GLY A 237 -4.31 5.52 -14.04
N GLY A 238 -4.91 6.40 -13.26
CA GLY A 238 -4.18 7.30 -12.36
C GLY A 238 -3.32 6.52 -11.36
N LYS A 239 -2.30 7.17 -10.83
CA LYS A 239 -1.37 6.55 -9.87
C LYS A 239 -1.57 7.16 -8.49
N LEU A 240 -1.73 6.28 -7.51
CA LEU A 240 -1.75 6.62 -6.11
C LEU A 240 -0.56 5.96 -5.43
N PHE A 241 -0.20 6.44 -4.25
CA PHE A 241 0.93 5.93 -3.49
C PHE A 241 0.55 5.69 -2.05
N ARG A 242 1.04 4.58 -1.52
CA ARG A 242 0.92 4.23 -0.11
C ARG A 242 2.25 3.71 0.41
N ALA A 243 2.69 4.26 1.54
CA ALA A 243 3.90 3.83 2.22
C ALA A 243 3.57 3.10 3.54
N ASN A 244 4.54 2.33 4.02
CA ASN A 244 4.65 1.83 5.38
C ASN A 244 6.05 2.17 5.87
N SER A 245 6.14 3.12 6.80
CA SER A 245 7.41 3.60 7.36
C SER A 245 7.78 2.91 8.67
N GLY A 246 7.22 1.72 8.93
CA GLY A 246 7.46 0.96 10.14
C GLY A 246 6.88 1.61 11.40
N ASN A 247 7.13 0.98 12.54
CA ASN A 247 6.64 1.49 13.82
C ASN A 247 7.30 2.83 14.17
N LYS A 248 6.49 3.83 14.52
CA LYS A 248 6.94 5.19 14.89
C LYS A 248 7.78 5.87 13.78
N PHE A 249 7.47 5.59 12.50
CA PHE A 249 8.16 6.20 11.33
C PHE A 249 9.67 5.94 11.27
N LYS A 250 10.16 4.83 11.85
CA LYS A 250 11.60 4.50 11.94
C LYS A 250 12.16 3.75 10.72
N SER A 251 11.36 3.50 9.69
CA SER A 251 11.68 2.60 8.57
C SER A 251 11.97 1.17 9.02
N PHE A 252 12.08 0.26 8.06
CA PHE A 252 12.56 -1.09 8.27
C PHE A 252 14.06 -1.14 8.01
N LEU A 253 14.82 -1.78 8.89
CA LEU A 253 16.23 -2.04 8.64
C LEU A 253 16.34 -3.34 7.84
N LEU A 254 16.54 -3.21 6.53
CA LEU A 254 16.49 -4.31 5.56
C LEU A 254 17.79 -4.40 4.79
N CYS A 255 18.26 -5.61 4.51
CA CYS A 255 19.35 -5.79 3.56
C CYS A 255 18.80 -5.72 2.12
N PRO A 256 19.17 -4.72 1.29
CA PRO A 256 18.71 -4.64 -0.10
C PRO A 256 19.16 -5.84 -0.94
N ARG A 257 20.22 -6.54 -0.51
CA ARG A 257 20.77 -7.70 -1.23
C ARG A 257 19.97 -8.99 -1.04
N CYS A 258 19.46 -9.24 0.17
CA CYS A 258 18.81 -10.53 0.50
C CYS A 258 17.42 -10.39 1.13
N GLY A 259 16.98 -9.17 1.41
CA GLY A 259 15.66 -8.86 1.96
C GLY A 259 15.52 -9.11 3.45
N ARG A 260 16.54 -9.62 4.16
CA ARG A 260 16.47 -9.87 5.60
C ARG A 260 16.22 -8.60 6.39
N TYR A 261 15.32 -8.70 7.36
CA TYR A 261 15.01 -7.66 8.34
C TYR A 261 15.80 -7.81 9.63
N PHE A 262 16.08 -6.66 10.24
CA PHE A 262 16.78 -6.55 11.50
C PHE A 262 16.02 -5.63 12.45
N ALA A 263 15.75 -6.10 13.67
CA ALA A 263 15.20 -5.24 14.71
C ALA A 263 16.20 -4.18 15.20
N SER A 264 17.51 -4.42 15.01
CA SER A 264 18.60 -3.51 15.39
C SER A 264 19.82 -3.75 14.48
N PRO A 265 20.69 -2.76 14.29
CA PRO A 265 21.90 -2.92 13.49
C PRO A 265 22.73 -4.14 13.89
N PRO A 266 23.21 -4.94 12.93
CA PRO A 266 24.02 -6.11 13.23
C PRO A 266 25.35 -5.68 13.87
N GLN A 267 25.78 -6.40 14.91
CA GLN A 267 27.02 -6.08 15.65
C GLN A 267 28.30 -6.47 14.89
N ARG A 268 28.18 -7.37 13.91
CA ARG A 268 29.30 -7.85 13.08
C ARG A 268 28.96 -7.69 11.61
N PRO A 269 29.96 -7.52 10.74
CA PRO A 269 29.74 -7.51 9.29
C PRO A 269 29.05 -8.79 8.80
N GLY A 270 28.17 -8.59 7.82
CA GLY A 270 27.33 -9.64 7.25
C GLY A 270 26.25 -10.16 8.19
N HIS A 271 25.43 -11.05 7.67
CA HIS A 271 24.30 -11.67 8.36
C HIS A 271 23.88 -12.95 7.62
N ASP A 272 23.12 -13.82 8.26
CA ASP A 272 22.58 -15.00 7.58
C ASP A 272 21.37 -14.57 6.74
N LYS A 273 21.11 -15.19 5.60
CA LYS A 273 19.91 -14.90 4.81
C LYS A 273 18.68 -15.56 5.47
N PRO A 274 17.44 -15.19 5.10
CA PRO A 274 16.25 -15.88 5.61
C PRO A 274 16.26 -17.39 5.32
N TRP A 275 16.92 -17.81 4.24
CA TRP A 275 17.10 -19.21 3.87
C TRP A 275 18.39 -19.88 4.38
N GLY A 276 19.25 -19.17 5.12
CA GLY A 276 20.39 -19.77 5.84
C GLY A 276 21.79 -19.22 5.50
N PRO A 277 22.29 -19.30 4.26
CA PRO A 277 23.67 -18.94 3.91
C PRO A 277 24.06 -17.53 4.32
N ARG A 278 25.36 -17.26 4.48
CA ARG A 278 25.85 -15.92 4.85
C ARG A 278 25.66 -14.92 3.71
N CYS A 279 25.33 -13.69 4.06
CA CYS A 279 25.22 -12.52 3.19
C CYS A 279 26.16 -11.42 3.69
N ASN A 280 26.93 -10.84 2.78
CA ASN A 280 27.81 -9.70 3.07
C ASN A 280 27.15 -8.35 2.75
N GLY A 281 25.84 -8.32 2.53
CA GLY A 281 25.11 -7.07 2.31
C GLY A 281 25.02 -6.23 3.58
N VAL A 282 24.86 -4.93 3.41
CA VAL A 282 24.67 -3.99 4.52
C VAL A 282 23.17 -3.70 4.67
N PRO A 283 22.60 -3.79 5.88
CA PRO A 283 21.23 -3.35 6.11
C PRO A 283 21.09 -1.84 6.04
N GLU A 284 20.05 -1.37 5.37
CA GLU A 284 19.71 0.03 5.17
C GLU A 284 18.31 0.31 5.72
N ARG A 285 18.05 1.56 6.10
CA ARG A 285 16.69 1.98 6.51
C ARG A 285 15.87 2.23 5.25
N LEU A 286 14.84 1.43 5.06
CA LEU A 286 13.94 1.50 3.91
C LEU A 286 12.50 1.48 4.40
N ASP A 287 11.69 2.38 3.88
CA ASP A 287 10.25 2.23 3.94
C ASP A 287 9.79 1.18 2.92
N LEU A 288 8.60 0.62 3.12
CA LEU A 288 7.93 -0.17 2.08
C LEU A 288 6.91 0.73 1.40
N ALA A 289 6.78 0.70 0.09
CA ALA A 289 5.69 1.40 -0.57
C ALA A 289 5.16 0.64 -1.77
N HIS A 290 3.98 1.08 -2.23
CA HIS A 290 3.33 0.55 -3.39
C HIS A 290 2.56 1.64 -4.12
N GLU A 291 2.75 1.68 -5.44
CA GLU A 291 1.94 2.47 -6.36
C GLU A 291 0.67 1.70 -6.77
N ILE A 292 -0.50 2.27 -6.48
CA ILE A 292 -1.79 1.72 -6.85
C ILE A 292 -2.19 2.38 -8.18
N VAL A 293 -2.53 1.57 -9.19
CA VAL A 293 -2.99 2.06 -10.49
C VAL A 293 -4.48 1.82 -10.60
N THR A 294 -5.27 2.88 -10.64
CA THR A 294 -6.73 2.83 -10.66
C THR A 294 -7.31 4.11 -11.26
N ASP A 295 -8.60 4.11 -11.55
CA ASP A 295 -9.29 5.30 -12.04
C ASP A 295 -9.46 6.29 -10.88
N VAL A 296 -9.13 7.55 -11.14
CA VAL A 296 -9.17 8.63 -10.15
C VAL A 296 -10.07 9.77 -10.64
N LEU A 297 -10.85 10.32 -9.71
CA LEU A 297 -11.66 11.52 -9.85
C LEU A 297 -11.09 12.62 -8.97
N GLN A 298 -10.74 13.74 -9.56
CA GLN A 298 -10.39 14.96 -8.84
C GLN A 298 -11.57 15.92 -8.84
N LEU A 299 -11.98 16.38 -7.66
CA LEU A 299 -13.03 17.36 -7.44
C LEU A 299 -12.42 18.66 -6.91
N ARG A 300 -12.71 19.75 -7.61
CA ARG A 300 -12.21 21.09 -7.37
C ARG A 300 -13.39 22.02 -7.07
N PHE A 301 -13.18 22.95 -6.13
CA PHE A 301 -14.25 23.72 -5.51
C PHE A 301 -14.07 25.24 -5.61
N GLN A 302 -13.21 25.73 -6.51
CA GLN A 302 -12.82 27.15 -6.54
C GLN A 302 -13.91 28.09 -7.05
N GLY A 303 -14.99 27.58 -7.65
CA GLY A 303 -16.14 28.40 -8.00
C GLY A 303 -17.23 28.41 -6.93
N CYS A 304 -17.05 27.69 -5.81
CA CYS A 304 -18.07 27.58 -4.77
C CYS A 304 -18.19 28.87 -3.94
N SER A 305 -19.40 29.15 -3.46
CA SER A 305 -19.65 30.23 -2.50
C SER A 305 -20.38 29.64 -1.28
N PRO A 306 -19.76 29.63 -0.07
CA PRO A 306 -18.44 30.14 0.25
C PRO A 306 -17.31 29.23 -0.28
N GLN A 307 -16.12 29.79 -0.44
CA GLN A 307 -14.91 29.02 -0.72
C GLN A 307 -14.59 28.06 0.43
N PRO A 308 -14.06 26.85 0.14
CA PRO A 308 -13.55 25.98 1.20
C PRO A 308 -12.33 26.62 1.90
N PRO A 309 -12.05 26.26 3.16
CA PRO A 309 -10.86 26.73 3.87
C PRO A 309 -9.57 26.25 3.18
N ASN A 310 -8.49 27.01 3.39
CA ASN A 310 -7.16 26.62 2.95
C ASN A 310 -6.75 25.27 3.58
N LEU A 311 -5.87 24.54 2.91
CA LEU A 311 -5.45 23.19 3.33
C LEU A 311 -4.73 23.14 4.67
N ILE A 312 -3.94 24.17 5.00
CA ILE A 312 -3.09 24.17 6.19
C ILE A 312 -3.97 24.22 7.45
N GLU A 313 -4.90 25.17 7.50
CA GLU A 313 -5.81 25.39 8.63
C GLU A 313 -7.03 24.46 8.56
N GLY A 314 -7.47 24.12 7.35
CA GLY A 314 -8.69 23.36 7.07
C GLY A 314 -8.54 21.84 7.03
N ARG A 315 -7.44 21.24 7.51
CA ARG A 315 -7.21 19.77 7.38
C ARG A 315 -8.38 18.93 7.89
N ALA A 316 -8.94 19.30 9.05
CA ALA A 316 -10.11 18.62 9.63
C ALA A 316 -11.35 18.76 8.73
N PHE A 317 -11.56 19.93 8.11
CA PHE A 317 -12.62 20.15 7.13
C PHE A 317 -12.44 19.24 5.92
N TRP A 318 -11.26 19.20 5.30
CA TRP A 318 -11.01 18.38 4.11
C TRP A 318 -11.17 16.88 4.40
N ARG A 319 -10.66 16.41 5.55
CA ARG A 319 -10.86 15.03 6.03
C ARG A 319 -12.35 14.68 6.17
N SER A 320 -13.11 15.59 6.75
CA SER A 320 -14.54 15.41 6.98
C SER A 320 -15.33 15.48 5.68
N LEU A 321 -14.96 16.39 4.77
CA LEU A 321 -15.63 16.58 3.49
C LEU A 321 -15.48 15.36 2.60
N PHE A 322 -14.26 14.84 2.37
CA PHE A 322 -14.12 13.66 1.52
C PHE A 322 -14.78 12.42 2.17
N ALA A 323 -14.72 12.27 3.50
CA ALA A 323 -15.41 11.19 4.20
C ALA A 323 -16.93 11.27 4.00
N ALA A 324 -17.50 12.47 4.07
CA ALA A 324 -18.93 12.70 3.81
C ALA A 324 -19.29 12.37 2.35
N ILE A 325 -18.47 12.79 1.38
CA ILE A 325 -18.71 12.51 -0.05
C ILE A 325 -18.64 11.01 -0.34
N ILE A 326 -17.64 10.30 0.19
CA ILE A 326 -17.50 8.84 0.02
C ILE A 326 -18.71 8.11 0.62
N ASN A 327 -19.13 8.46 1.83
CA ASN A 327 -20.31 7.84 2.45
C ASN A 327 -21.60 8.23 1.70
N GLY A 328 -21.74 9.47 1.23
CA GLY A 328 -22.87 9.91 0.42
C GLY A 328 -22.98 9.17 -0.90
N ALA A 329 -21.84 8.89 -1.55
CA ALA A 329 -21.77 8.07 -2.76
C ALA A 329 -22.14 6.61 -2.48
N THR A 330 -21.64 6.05 -1.38
CA THR A 330 -21.98 4.70 -0.90
C THR A 330 -23.50 4.55 -0.71
N ASP A 331 -24.13 5.50 0.00
CA ASP A 331 -25.56 5.47 0.29
C ASP A 331 -26.42 5.69 -0.96
N CYS A 332 -26.09 6.70 -1.78
CA CYS A 332 -26.91 7.10 -2.92
C CYS A 332 -26.82 6.12 -4.09
N LEU A 333 -25.64 5.53 -4.30
CA LEU A 333 -25.36 4.69 -5.47
C LEU A 333 -25.33 3.20 -5.13
N GLY A 334 -25.52 2.84 -3.86
CA GLY A 334 -25.44 1.44 -3.39
C GLY A 334 -24.06 0.83 -3.64
N ILE A 335 -23.00 1.64 -3.56
CA ILE A 335 -21.61 1.17 -3.66
C ILE A 335 -21.23 0.59 -2.30
N ALA A 336 -20.47 -0.52 -2.25
CA ALA A 336 -20.02 -1.01 -0.95
C ALA A 336 -18.96 -0.07 -0.36
N GLN A 337 -18.98 0.16 0.96
CA GLN A 337 -18.09 1.12 1.62
C GLN A 337 -16.59 0.83 1.40
N GLY A 338 -16.24 -0.42 1.07
CA GLY A 338 -14.87 -0.84 0.79
C GLY A 338 -14.40 -0.61 -0.65
N ASP A 339 -15.30 -0.31 -1.59
CA ASP A 339 -15.04 -0.31 -3.03
C ASP A 339 -14.55 1.05 -3.54
N ILE A 340 -14.79 2.12 -2.78
CA ILE A 340 -14.30 3.47 -3.05
C ILE A 340 -13.67 4.06 -1.80
N ASP A 341 -12.67 4.91 -1.99
CA ASP A 341 -12.08 5.70 -0.91
C ASP A 341 -11.54 7.03 -1.48
N GLY A 342 -11.04 7.91 -0.61
CA GLY A 342 -10.60 9.23 -1.00
C GLY A 342 -9.41 9.76 -0.23
N THR A 343 -8.85 10.84 -0.77
CA THR A 343 -7.81 11.66 -0.14
C THR A 343 -7.98 13.11 -0.59
N TYR A 344 -7.09 13.98 -0.14
CA TYR A 344 -7.11 15.40 -0.47
C TYR A 344 -5.68 15.94 -0.53
N HIS A 345 -5.42 16.91 -1.40
CA HIS A 345 -4.14 17.58 -1.49
C HIS A 345 -4.28 18.96 -2.13
N GLY A 346 -3.20 19.73 -2.15
CA GLY A 346 -3.11 21.01 -2.86
C GLY A 346 -2.83 20.77 -4.32
N TRP A 347 -3.53 21.50 -5.19
CA TRP A 347 -3.46 21.29 -6.64
C TRP A 347 -2.77 22.41 -7.40
N SER A 348 -2.52 23.58 -6.77
CA SER A 348 -1.79 24.67 -7.41
C SER A 348 -0.54 25.06 -6.62
N GLU A 349 0.40 25.70 -7.32
CA GLU A 349 1.72 26.05 -6.80
C GLU A 349 1.70 27.14 -5.71
N GLU A 350 0.59 27.87 -5.60
CA GLU A 350 0.57 29.13 -4.83
C GLU A 350 -0.63 29.29 -3.90
N SER A 351 -1.65 28.43 -3.97
CA SER A 351 -2.96 28.81 -3.43
C SER A 351 -3.36 28.13 -2.12
N TYR A 352 -2.66 27.07 -1.67
CA TYR A 352 -3.11 26.20 -0.57
C TYR A 352 -4.59 25.76 -0.71
N ILE A 353 -5.15 25.83 -1.92
CA ILE A 353 -6.50 25.41 -2.23
C ILE A 353 -6.49 23.89 -2.39
N GLY A 354 -7.40 23.24 -1.66
CA GLY A 354 -7.56 21.80 -1.73
C GLY A 354 -8.37 21.34 -2.93
N GLU A 355 -8.08 20.11 -3.34
CA GLU A 355 -8.98 19.28 -4.12
C GLU A 355 -9.18 17.94 -3.41
N ILE A 356 -10.30 17.29 -3.71
CA ILE A 356 -10.59 15.94 -3.24
C ILE A 356 -10.31 14.96 -4.36
N VAL A 357 -9.62 13.87 -4.03
CA VAL A 357 -9.36 12.75 -4.93
C VAL A 357 -10.18 11.58 -4.46
N ILE A 358 -11.01 11.03 -5.33
CA ILE A 358 -11.78 9.79 -5.11
C ILE A 358 -11.22 8.75 -6.06
N TYR A 359 -11.07 7.51 -5.58
CA TYR A 359 -10.52 6.42 -6.37
C TYR A 359 -11.25 5.12 -6.12
N ASP A 360 -11.23 4.26 -7.13
CA ASP A 360 -11.77 2.90 -7.05
C ASP A 360 -10.75 1.98 -6.37
N ARG A 361 -11.20 1.20 -5.40
CA ARG A 361 -10.40 0.18 -4.70
C ARG A 361 -10.52 -1.19 -5.34
N ILE A 362 -11.46 -1.38 -6.27
CA ILE A 362 -11.59 -2.60 -7.05
C ILE A 362 -10.52 -2.58 -8.14
N PRO A 363 -9.59 -3.56 -8.14
CA PRO A 363 -8.54 -3.58 -9.14
C PRO A 363 -9.10 -3.71 -10.56
N GLY A 364 -8.63 -2.84 -11.46
CA GLY A 364 -9.13 -2.74 -12.84
C GLY A 364 -10.26 -1.75 -13.06
N GLY A 365 -10.76 -1.10 -12.00
CA GLY A 365 -11.84 -0.10 -12.05
C GLY A 365 -13.21 -0.74 -12.25
N ALA A 366 -14.09 -0.66 -11.25
CA ALA A 366 -15.47 -1.13 -11.32
C ALA A 366 -16.42 -0.09 -11.96
N GLY A 367 -15.88 1.02 -12.46
CA GLY A 367 -16.65 2.11 -13.06
C GLY A 367 -17.40 2.97 -12.03
N HIS A 368 -16.99 2.92 -10.75
CA HIS A 368 -17.60 3.74 -9.71
C HIS A 368 -17.37 5.23 -9.95
N ILE A 369 -16.22 5.60 -10.52
CA ILE A 369 -15.86 6.98 -10.83
C ILE A 369 -16.85 7.61 -11.81
N GLU A 370 -17.14 6.97 -12.94
CA GLU A 370 -18.10 7.48 -13.90
C GLU A 370 -19.51 7.62 -13.30
N ARG A 371 -19.93 6.65 -12.47
CA ARG A 371 -21.23 6.69 -11.79
C ARG A 371 -21.33 7.86 -10.80
N ILE A 372 -20.27 8.15 -10.06
CA ILE A 372 -20.22 9.28 -9.12
C ILE A 372 -20.36 10.59 -9.89
N VAL A 373 -19.60 10.78 -10.96
CA VAL A 373 -19.63 12.02 -11.75
C VAL A 373 -21.01 12.27 -12.38
N GLN A 374 -21.63 11.24 -12.95
CA GLN A 374 -22.96 11.35 -13.57
C GLN A 374 -24.04 11.80 -12.58
N ASN A 375 -23.86 11.46 -11.30
CA ASN A 375 -24.81 11.66 -10.20
C ASN A 375 -24.24 12.59 -9.10
N ILE A 376 -23.28 13.46 -9.43
CA ILE A 376 -22.52 14.23 -8.43
C ILE A 376 -23.42 15.07 -7.51
N GLU A 377 -24.49 15.66 -8.04
CA GLU A 377 -25.47 16.42 -7.26
C GLU A 377 -26.18 15.55 -6.22
N ALA A 378 -26.64 14.37 -6.61
CA ALA A 378 -27.29 13.42 -5.71
C ALA A 378 -26.31 12.88 -4.64
N VAL A 379 -25.05 12.66 -5.03
CA VAL A 379 -23.97 12.25 -4.10
C VAL A 379 -23.73 13.33 -3.05
N LEU A 380 -23.60 14.60 -3.44
CA LEU A 380 -23.38 15.71 -2.52
C LEU A 380 -24.60 15.95 -1.62
N TYR A 381 -25.82 15.83 -2.15
CA TYR A 381 -27.04 15.92 -1.36
C TYR A 381 -27.13 14.78 -0.32
N SER A 382 -26.81 13.55 -0.73
CA SER A 382 -26.73 12.39 0.16
C SER A 382 -25.68 12.59 1.25
N ALA A 383 -24.50 13.11 0.90
CA ALA A 383 -23.45 13.45 1.85
C ALA A 383 -23.95 14.48 2.89
N TYR A 384 -24.60 15.56 2.44
CA TYR A 384 -25.21 16.57 3.31
C TYR A 384 -26.25 15.98 4.26
N ARG A 385 -27.22 15.22 3.73
CA ARG A 385 -28.26 14.55 4.53
C ARG A 385 -27.65 13.65 5.60
N ARG A 386 -26.67 12.82 5.23
CA ARG A 386 -26.02 11.88 6.15
C ARG A 386 -25.36 12.58 7.34
N VAL A 387 -24.69 13.72 7.11
CA VAL A 387 -24.06 14.47 8.22
C VAL A 387 -25.09 15.28 9.02
N LYS A 388 -26.09 15.90 8.37
CA LYS A 388 -27.13 16.72 9.02
C LYS A 388 -28.07 15.90 9.90
N ASP A 389 -28.54 14.76 9.42
CA ASP A 389 -29.59 13.98 10.11
C ASP A 389 -29.05 13.01 11.16
N CYS A 390 -27.72 12.94 11.31
CA CYS A 390 -27.12 12.04 12.27
C CYS A 390 -27.51 12.44 13.70
N SER A 391 -28.03 11.46 14.45
CA SER A 391 -28.59 11.61 15.80
C SER A 391 -27.55 11.80 16.92
N CYS A 392 -26.28 11.99 16.57
CA CYS A 392 -25.24 12.32 17.55
C CYS A 392 -25.59 13.62 18.28
N SER A 393 -25.54 13.58 19.61
CA SER A 393 -25.89 14.69 20.50
C SER A 393 -25.00 15.92 20.32
N ASP A 394 -23.74 15.71 19.93
CA ASP A 394 -22.78 16.76 19.64
C ASP A 394 -22.62 16.91 18.13
N ILE A 395 -23.00 18.06 17.59
CA ILE A 395 -22.92 18.38 16.14
C ILE A 395 -21.49 18.57 15.66
N ASP A 396 -20.53 18.78 16.56
CA ASP A 396 -19.11 18.84 16.22
C ASP A 396 -18.47 17.43 16.23
N ALA A 397 -19.12 16.45 16.85
CA ALA A 397 -18.65 15.06 16.91
C ALA A 397 -18.99 14.25 15.64
N SER A 398 -18.25 13.15 15.48
CA SER A 398 -18.42 12.14 14.42
C SER A 398 -18.74 10.75 14.98
N CYS A 399 -19.43 9.92 14.20
CA CYS A 399 -19.73 8.51 14.50
C CYS A 399 -19.81 7.69 13.19
N TYR A 400 -20.02 6.38 13.30
CA TYR A 400 -20.16 5.49 12.14
C TYR A 400 -21.38 5.78 11.25
N ALA A 401 -22.43 6.37 11.82
CA ALA A 401 -23.63 6.73 11.05
C ALA A 401 -23.42 8.01 10.20
N CYS A 402 -22.38 8.81 10.44
CA CYS A 402 -22.08 10.01 9.65
C CYS A 402 -20.75 9.90 8.90
N LEU A 403 -19.63 10.14 9.57
CA LEU A 403 -18.31 10.32 8.95
C LEU A 403 -17.36 9.13 9.16
N ARG A 404 -17.51 8.36 10.24
CA ARG A 404 -16.54 7.31 10.59
C ARG A 404 -16.74 6.05 9.76
N SER A 405 -15.63 5.46 9.35
CA SER A 405 -15.51 4.16 8.72
C SER A 405 -14.32 3.42 9.34
N TYR A 406 -14.16 2.14 9.03
CA TYR A 406 -12.96 1.40 9.44
C TYR A 406 -11.69 1.95 8.75
N SER A 407 -11.80 2.40 7.50
CA SER A 407 -10.66 2.93 6.73
C SER A 407 -10.11 4.23 7.32
N ASN A 408 -10.97 5.06 7.92
CA ASN A 408 -10.59 6.38 8.45
C ASN A 408 -10.34 6.44 9.97
N GLN A 409 -10.24 5.29 10.64
CA GLN A 409 -10.08 5.20 12.10
C GLN A 409 -8.92 5.98 12.69
N TYR A 410 -7.92 6.31 11.89
CA TYR A 410 -6.70 6.98 12.34
C TYR A 410 -6.86 8.48 12.57
N TYR A 411 -7.91 9.07 12.03
CA TYR A 411 -8.17 10.50 12.12
C TYR A 411 -9.61 10.79 12.53
N TRP A 412 -10.26 9.86 13.23
CA TRP A 412 -11.61 10.08 13.78
C TRP A 412 -11.69 11.30 14.70
N ASP A 413 -10.60 11.61 15.40
CA ASP A 413 -10.51 12.77 16.29
C ASP A 413 -10.50 14.10 15.52
N ASP A 414 -10.14 14.08 14.22
CA ASP A 414 -10.16 15.26 13.35
C ASP A 414 -11.52 15.43 12.61
N LEU A 415 -12.41 14.43 12.67
CA LEU A 415 -13.65 14.44 11.89
C LEU A 415 -14.73 15.28 12.56
N MET A 416 -15.16 16.35 11.88
CA MET A 416 -16.15 17.33 12.34
C MET A 416 -17.33 17.42 11.36
N ARG A 417 -18.57 17.30 11.86
CA ARG A 417 -19.76 17.40 11.00
C ARG A 417 -20.13 18.85 10.68
N ARG A 418 -20.22 19.72 11.69
CA ARG A 418 -20.73 21.10 11.53
C ARG A 418 -20.11 21.86 10.36
N PRO A 419 -18.76 21.92 10.18
CA PRO A 419 -18.17 22.67 9.07
C PRO A 419 -18.58 22.13 7.70
N VAL A 420 -18.79 20.81 7.59
CA VAL A 420 -19.22 20.16 6.36
C VAL A 420 -20.71 20.43 6.08
N ILE A 421 -21.56 20.40 7.12
CA ILE A 421 -23.00 20.73 7.00
C ILE A 421 -23.18 22.16 6.49
N GLU A 422 -22.53 23.12 7.17
CA GLU A 422 -22.63 24.55 6.86
C GLU A 422 -22.14 24.82 5.44
N TRP A 423 -21.01 24.22 5.04
CA TRP A 423 -20.45 24.43 3.70
C TRP A 423 -21.32 23.79 2.60
N LEU A 424 -21.71 22.52 2.75
CA LEU A 424 -22.54 21.82 1.75
C LEU A 424 -23.92 22.46 1.59
N SER A 425 -24.56 22.94 2.66
CA SER A 425 -25.87 23.62 2.57
C SER A 425 -25.82 24.82 1.63
N ARG A 426 -24.78 25.64 1.74
CA ARG A 426 -24.60 26.84 0.93
C ARG A 426 -24.23 26.50 -0.52
N VAL A 427 -23.32 25.55 -0.73
CA VAL A 427 -22.92 25.10 -2.07
C VAL A 427 -24.10 24.49 -2.83
N LEU A 428 -24.99 23.77 -2.15
CA LEU A 428 -26.17 23.14 -2.73
C LEU A 428 -27.41 24.07 -2.78
N GLY A 429 -27.31 25.31 -2.28
CA GLY A 429 -28.45 26.24 -2.22
C GLY A 429 -29.62 25.73 -1.37
N ILE A 430 -29.34 24.93 -0.33
CA ILE A 430 -30.34 24.41 0.59
C ILE A 430 -30.55 25.46 1.68
N GLU A 431 -31.70 26.14 1.64
CA GLU A 431 -32.14 27.02 2.72
C GLU A 431 -32.38 26.18 4.00
N GLU A 432 -31.91 26.69 5.15
CA GLU A 432 -31.85 25.95 6.43
C GLU A 432 -33.20 25.48 6.98
#